data_AF-A0A127T1X8-F1
#
_entry.id   AF-A0A127T1X8-F1
#
_cell.length_a   1.000
_cell.length_b   1.000
_cell.length_c   1.000
_cell.angle_alpha   90.00
_cell.angle_beta   90.00
_cell.angle_gamma   90.00
#
_symmetry.space_group_name_H-M   'P 1'
#
loop_
_entity.id
_entity.type
_entity.pdbx_description
1 polymer ?
#
loop_
_entity_poly.entity_id
_entity_poly.type
_entity_poly.pdbx_seq_one_letter_code
_entity_poly.pdbx_strand_id
1 'polypeptide(L)'
;MIIDGNETEKHAMQEFHKGNRAEGLRIQEEFASAFRTEYADKDHCPCQKACRYHGNCKECVAIHRAHQEHVPNCMRPMINAKLRILSELTEHTIANEIEPPKEILRKR
;
A
#
# COMPACT_ATOMS: atom_id res chain seq x y z
N MET A 1 3.78 13.87 -3.40
CA MET A 1 3.95 12.77 -4.35
C MET A 1 2.83 11.78 -4.18
N ILE A 2 2.46 11.10 -5.26
CA ILE A 2 1.55 9.95 -5.20
C ILE A 2 2.42 8.71 -4.93
N ILE A 3 2.08 7.93 -3.91
CA ILE A 3 2.78 6.68 -3.57
C ILE A 3 2.19 5.53 -4.39
N ASP A 4 0.88 5.34 -4.30
CA ASP A 4 0.19 4.23 -4.96
C ASP A 4 0.21 4.40 -6.48
N GLY A 5 0.83 3.44 -7.16
CA GLY A 5 0.93 3.46 -8.62
C GLY A 5 1.86 4.55 -9.17
N ASN A 6 2.84 5.00 -8.39
CA ASN A 6 3.83 5.99 -8.81
C ASN A 6 4.53 5.59 -10.14
N GLU A 7 4.57 6.52 -11.09
CA GLU A 7 5.14 6.26 -12.43
C GLU A 7 6.65 6.07 -12.43
N THR A 8 7.40 6.74 -11.53
CA THR A 8 8.84 6.52 -11.37
C THR A 8 9.12 5.08 -10.98
N GLU A 9 8.38 4.54 -10.01
CA GLU A 9 8.61 3.18 -9.55
C GLU A 9 8.11 2.12 -10.54
N LYS A 10 7.04 2.40 -11.29
CA LYS A 10 6.66 1.56 -12.44
C LYS A 10 7.74 1.53 -13.52
N HIS A 11 8.39 2.67 -13.78
CA HIS A 11 9.50 2.74 -14.73
C HIS A 11 10.73 1.95 -14.22
N ALA A 12 11.07 2.02 -12.93
CA ALA A 12 12.09 1.17 -12.33
C ALA A 12 11.81 -0.33 -12.58
N MET A 13 10.55 -0.75 -12.40
CA MET A 13 10.13 -2.14 -12.67
C MET A 13 10.25 -2.52 -14.15
N GLN A 14 9.98 -1.61 -15.09
CA GLN A 14 10.18 -1.86 -16.52
C GLN A 14 11.66 -2.13 -16.84
N GLU A 15 12.58 -1.39 -16.23
CA GLU A 15 14.02 -1.61 -16.40
C GLU A 15 14.48 -2.93 -15.79
N PHE A 16 13.96 -3.31 -14.61
CA PHE A 16 14.22 -4.63 -14.04
C PHE A 16 13.74 -5.76 -14.96
N HIS A 17 12.57 -5.64 -15.58
CA HIS A 17 12.07 -6.65 -16.53
C HIS A 17 12.90 -6.75 -17.81
N LYS A 18 13.58 -5.67 -18.22
CA LYS A 18 14.55 -5.67 -19.33
C LYS A 18 15.92 -6.25 -18.94
N GLY A 19 16.15 -6.56 -17.66
CA GLY A 19 17.44 -7.01 -17.14
C GLY A 19 18.41 -5.86 -16.76
N ASN A 20 17.99 -4.61 -16.90
CA ASN A 20 18.80 -3.41 -16.64
C ASN A 20 18.85 -3.10 -15.13
N ARG A 21 19.43 -3.99 -14.34
CA ARG A 21 19.39 -3.92 -12.87
C ARG A 21 19.98 -2.64 -12.29
N ALA A 22 21.08 -2.13 -12.86
CA ALA A 22 21.73 -0.92 -12.38
C ALA A 22 20.83 0.31 -12.55
N GLU A 23 20.18 0.43 -13.72
CA GLU A 23 19.26 1.53 -14.01
C GLU A 23 17.97 1.43 -13.19
N GLY A 24 17.41 0.23 -13.05
CA GLY A 24 16.26 0.00 -12.19
C GLY A 24 16.51 0.43 -10.73
N LEU A 25 17.68 0.10 -10.17
CA LEU A 25 18.08 0.53 -8.82
C LEU A 25 18.26 2.05 -8.72
N ARG A 26 18.82 2.68 -9.75
CA ARG A 26 19.00 4.14 -9.80
C ARG A 26 17.65 4.85 -9.74
N ILE A 27 16.69 4.44 -10.59
CA ILE A 27 15.33 5.02 -10.63
C ILE A 27 14.57 4.74 -9.32
N GLN A 28 14.71 3.54 -8.76
CA GLN A 28 14.10 3.19 -7.49
C GLN A 28 14.61 4.07 -6.34
N GLU A 29 15.92 4.38 -6.32
CA GLU A 29 16.49 5.29 -5.33
C GLU A 29 16.01 6.73 -5.52
N GLU A 30 15.73 7.19 -6.75
CA GLU A 30 15.09 8.49 -6.99
C GLU A 30 13.73 8.57 -6.30
N PHE A 31 12.88 7.55 -6.49
CA PHE A 31 11.58 7.47 -5.82
C PHE A 31 11.74 7.43 -4.30
N ALA A 32 12.61 6.55 -3.78
CA ALA A 32 12.82 6.38 -2.35
C ALA A 32 13.37 7.66 -1.68
N SER A 33 14.29 8.37 -2.34
CA SER A 33 14.85 9.63 -1.86
C SER A 33 13.83 10.76 -1.86
N ALA A 34 13.03 10.88 -2.93
CA ALA A 34 11.91 11.83 -2.98
C ALA A 34 10.91 11.56 -1.86
N PHE A 35 10.57 10.29 -1.61
CA PHE A 35 9.70 9.88 -0.52
C PHE A 35 10.26 10.27 0.85
N ARG A 36 11.53 9.97 1.14
CA ARG A 36 12.16 10.33 2.42
C ARG A 36 12.19 11.83 2.64
N THR A 37 12.46 12.61 1.59
CA THR A 37 12.49 14.07 1.66
C THR A 37 11.10 14.64 1.89
N GLU A 38 10.13 14.19 1.10
CA GLU A 38 8.77 14.71 1.15
C GLU A 38 8.04 14.35 2.45
N TYR A 39 8.30 13.15 2.98
CA TYR A 39 7.63 12.61 4.16
C TYR A 39 8.50 12.58 5.42
N ALA A 40 9.54 13.41 5.49
CA ALA A 40 10.38 13.54 6.69
C ALA A 40 9.54 13.95 7.91
N ASP A 41 8.65 14.93 7.74
CA ASP A 41 7.92 15.57 8.85
C ASP A 41 6.38 15.49 8.71
N LYS A 42 5.86 14.69 7.77
CA LYS A 42 4.40 14.58 7.54
C LYS A 42 3.91 13.14 7.47
N ASP A 43 2.68 12.94 7.95
CA ASP A 43 1.99 11.65 7.87
C ASP A 43 1.70 11.30 6.41
N HIS A 44 2.07 10.09 5.99
CA HIS A 44 1.75 9.50 4.69
C HIS A 44 0.74 8.36 4.81
N CYS A 45 0.26 8.06 6.01
CA CYS A 45 -0.66 6.96 6.26
C CYS A 45 -2.07 7.33 5.75
N PRO A 46 -2.61 6.64 4.72
CA PRO A 46 -3.95 6.91 4.20
C PRO A 46 -5.06 6.36 5.11
N CYS A 47 -4.71 5.74 6.23
CA CYS A 47 -5.64 5.08 7.12
C CYS A 47 -6.67 6.08 7.71
N GLN A 48 -7.90 5.67 8.02
CA GLN A 48 -8.86 6.52 8.73
C GLN A 48 -9.19 5.97 10.12
N LYS A 49 -8.44 4.96 10.59
CA LYS A 49 -8.60 4.38 11.92
C LYS A 49 -8.05 5.30 13.00
N ALA A 50 -8.70 5.38 14.15
CA ALA A 50 -8.07 5.99 15.32
C ALA A 50 -6.95 5.05 15.82
N CYS A 51 -5.70 5.32 15.43
CA CYS A 51 -4.54 4.48 15.72
C CYS A 51 -3.38 5.34 16.22
N ARG A 52 -2.59 4.82 17.16
CA ARG A 52 -1.42 5.52 17.70
C ARG A 52 -0.17 5.46 16.80
N TYR A 53 -0.18 4.58 15.80
CA TYR A 53 0.98 4.27 14.94
C TYR A 53 0.90 4.92 13.54
N HIS A 54 0.10 5.97 13.38
CA HIS A 54 0.04 6.71 12.12
C HIS A 54 1.40 7.31 11.76
N GLY A 55 1.69 7.38 10.46
CA GLY A 55 2.99 7.80 9.93
C GLY A 55 4.15 6.82 10.18
N ASN A 56 4.04 5.88 11.14
CA ASN A 56 5.10 4.92 11.45
C ASN A 56 4.85 3.57 10.74
N CYS A 57 5.21 3.51 9.46
CA CYS A 57 5.03 2.31 8.65
C CYS A 57 5.76 1.07 9.19
N LYS A 58 6.93 1.22 9.81
CA LYS A 58 7.71 0.08 10.32
C LYS A 58 6.97 -0.63 11.45
N GLU A 59 6.51 0.13 12.45
CA GLU A 59 5.73 -0.43 13.56
C GLU A 59 4.36 -0.91 13.10
N CYS A 60 3.68 -0.16 12.24
CA CYS A 60 2.40 -0.55 11.68
C CYS A 60 2.49 -1.93 10.99
N VAL A 61 3.48 -2.13 10.11
CA VAL A 61 3.68 -3.41 9.42
C VAL A 61 4.07 -4.52 10.40
N ALA A 62 4.95 -4.24 11.37
CA ALA A 62 5.37 -5.24 12.36
C ALA A 62 4.18 -5.75 13.20
N ILE A 63 3.30 -4.86 13.65
CA ILE A 63 2.10 -5.22 14.43
C ILE A 63 1.16 -6.10 13.61
N HIS A 64 0.86 -5.71 12.37
CA HIS A 64 -0.04 -6.49 11.50
C HIS A 64 0.53 -7.85 11.12
N ARG A 65 1.86 -7.94 10.93
CA ARG A 65 2.55 -9.23 10.75
C ARG A 65 2.51 -10.09 12.01
N ALA A 66 2.55 -9.49 13.20
CA ALA A 66 2.51 -10.23 14.46
C ALA A 66 1.14 -10.86 14.72
N HIS A 67 0.05 -10.09 14.57
CA HIS A 67 -1.29 -10.61 14.84
C HIS A 67 -1.90 -11.40 13.67
N GLN A 68 -1.45 -11.19 12.43
CA GLN A 68 -1.91 -11.90 11.21
C GLN A 68 -3.41 -11.84 10.89
N GLU A 69 -4.23 -11.16 11.70
CA GLU A 69 -5.66 -11.03 11.46
C GLU A 69 -6.01 -10.30 10.15
N HIS A 70 -5.26 -9.23 9.81
CA HIS A 70 -5.47 -8.47 8.59
C HIS A 70 -4.24 -7.64 8.20
N VAL A 71 -4.24 -7.12 6.96
CA VAL A 71 -3.19 -6.24 6.44
C VAL A 71 -3.42 -4.76 6.83
N PRO A 72 -2.36 -3.93 6.84
CA PRO A 72 -2.49 -2.47 7.01
C PRO A 72 -3.39 -1.83 5.95
N ASN A 73 -4.08 -0.73 6.32
CA ASN A 73 -4.97 -0.02 5.39
C ASN A 73 -4.28 0.46 4.10
N CYS A 74 -3.01 0.84 4.15
CA CYS A 74 -2.25 1.26 2.97
C CYS A 74 -2.04 0.14 1.95
N MET A 75 -2.11 -1.14 2.35
CA MET A 75 -1.97 -2.28 1.44
C MET A 75 -3.31 -2.74 0.86
N ARG A 76 -4.43 -2.39 1.50
CA ARG A 76 -5.78 -2.82 1.10
C ARG A 76 -6.13 -2.43 -0.35
N PRO A 77 -5.89 -1.20 -0.85
CA PRO A 77 -6.23 -0.86 -2.23
C PRO A 77 -5.55 -1.75 -3.27
N MET A 78 -4.25 -2.02 -3.10
CA MET A 78 -3.48 -2.88 -4.00
C MET A 78 -4.01 -4.32 -3.99
N ILE A 79 -4.28 -4.86 -2.81
CA ILE A 79 -4.81 -6.23 -2.65
C ILE A 79 -6.23 -6.31 -3.20
N ASN A 80 -7.09 -5.34 -2.90
CA ASN A 80 -8.46 -5.27 -3.40
C ASN A 80 -8.50 -5.18 -4.93
N ALA A 81 -7.53 -4.51 -5.58
CA ALA A 81 -7.44 -4.51 -7.04
C ALA A 81 -7.20 -5.92 -7.60
N LYS A 82 -6.40 -6.76 -6.92
CA LYS A 82 -6.19 -8.17 -7.31
C LYS A 82 -7.39 -9.04 -6.98
N LEU A 83 -7.99 -8.87 -5.80
CA LEU A 83 -9.20 -9.58 -5.40
C LEU A 83 -10.37 -9.28 -6.33
N ARG A 84 -10.49 -8.03 -6.81
CA ARG A 84 -11.52 -7.65 -7.79
C ARG A 84 -11.40 -8.48 -9.07
N ILE A 85 -10.20 -8.58 -9.65
CA ILE A 85 -9.94 -9.40 -10.83
C ILE A 85 -10.33 -10.86 -10.55
N LEU A 86 -9.95 -11.40 -9.40
CA LEU A 86 -10.31 -12.78 -9.04
C LEU A 86 -11.83 -12.98 -8.91
N SER A 87 -12.53 -12.01 -8.31
CA SER A 87 -13.98 -12.08 -8.11
C SER A 87 -14.78 -12.01 -9.41
N GLU A 88 -14.19 -11.57 -10.53
CA GLU A 88 -14.84 -11.61 -11.85
C GLU A 88 -15.20 -13.04 -12.27
N LEU A 89 -14.48 -14.06 -11.77
CA LEU A 89 -14.75 -15.48 -12.05
C LEU A 89 -16.16 -15.93 -11.61
N THR A 90 -16.76 -15.23 -10.65
CA THR A 90 -18.12 -15.53 -10.15
C THR A 90 -19.04 -14.32 -10.29
N GLU A 91 -18.75 -13.41 -11.23
CA GLU A 91 -19.53 -12.18 -11.45
C GLU A 91 -19.68 -11.37 -10.14
N HIS A 92 -18.65 -11.38 -9.30
CA HIS A 92 -18.60 -10.71 -8.00
C HIS A 92 -19.60 -11.22 -6.94
N THR A 93 -20.27 -12.37 -7.16
CA THR A 93 -21.26 -12.92 -6.21
C THR A 93 -20.72 -13.10 -4.78
N ILE A 94 -19.42 -13.33 -4.62
CA ILE A 94 -18.74 -13.41 -3.31
C ILE A 94 -18.96 -12.17 -2.43
N ALA A 95 -19.17 -10.99 -3.02
CA ALA A 95 -19.44 -9.76 -2.28
C ALA A 95 -20.78 -9.81 -1.52
N ASN A 96 -21.71 -10.67 -1.93
CA ASN A 96 -22.99 -10.87 -1.24
C ASN A 96 -22.85 -11.77 0.00
N GLU A 97 -21.73 -12.46 0.16
CA GLU A 97 -21.50 -13.46 1.21
C GLU A 97 -20.61 -12.94 2.35
N ILE A 98 -20.06 -11.73 2.21
CA ILE A 98 -19.10 -11.16 3.15
C ILE A 98 -19.55 -9.80 3.68
N GLU A 99 -19.38 -9.58 4.98
CA GLU A 99 -19.68 -8.30 5.63
C GLU A 99 -18.42 -7.68 6.23
N PRO A 100 -18.18 -6.37 6.03
CA PRO A 100 -17.07 -5.69 6.69
C PRO A 100 -17.33 -5.56 8.20
N PRO A 101 -16.28 -5.64 9.04
CA PRO A 101 -16.43 -5.46 10.48
C PRO A 101 -16.83 -4.02 10.83
N LYS A 102 -17.44 -3.82 12.01
CA LYS A 102 -17.72 -2.47 12.53
C LYS A 102 -16.42 -1.73 12.82
N GLU A 103 -16.31 -0.53 12.27
CA GLU A 103 -15.06 0.21 12.18
C GLU A 103 -15.13 1.54 12.96
N ILE A 104 -14.26 1.73 13.97
CA ILE A 104 -14.12 3.04 14.65
C ILE A 104 -13.12 3.91 13.87
N LEU A 105 -13.56 5.08 13.41
CA LEU A 105 -12.74 6.01 12.62
C LEU A 105 -12.24 7.19 13.48
N ARG A 106 -11.12 7.78 13.08
CA ARG A 106 -10.63 9.04 13.67
C ARG A 106 -11.61 10.18 13.34
N LYS A 107 -11.84 11.07 14.30
CA LYS A 107 -12.54 12.34 14.05
C LYS A 107 -11.65 13.17 13.11
N ARG A 108 -12.24 13.71 12.04
CA ARG A 108 -11.56 14.63 11.12
C ARG A 108 -11.31 15.97 11.79
#